data_AF-A0AAE0G3C3-F1
#
_entry.id   AF-A0AAE0G3C3-F1
#
_cell.length_a   1.000
_cell.length_b   1.000
_cell.length_c   1.000
_cell.angle_alpha   90.00
_cell.angle_beta   90.00
_cell.angle_gamma   90.00
#
_symmetry.space_group_name_H-M   'P 1'
#
loop_
_entity.id
_entity.type
_entity.pdbx_description
1 polymer ?
#
loop_
_entity_poly.entity_id
_entity_poly.type
_entity_poly.pdbx_seq_one_letter_code
_entity_poly.pdbx_strand_id
1 'polypeptide(L)'
;VGIALLARAQVVGGGGGTGSDQTSNSAAAAGRILVCAGGHPSHGPGGWPADLDHPQRSFLMNSAADYFAELGVRAARSAVTVDILSGARVPMGTPIVEPMVNTCGGKLMLHEGFVEDFANDLVNTPKRFLGVKGVVDVHVTSGAPPPLLLS
;
A
#
# COMPACT_ATOMS: atom_id res chain seq x y z
N VAL A 1 -5.28 12.94 -19.34
CA VAL A 1 -5.09 13.18 -17.89
C VAL A 1 -3.93 12.31 -17.43
N GLY A 2 -2.77 12.92 -17.22
CA GLY A 2 -1.55 12.22 -16.82
C GLY A 2 -1.49 12.03 -15.30
N ILE A 3 -1.00 10.89 -14.85
CA ILE A 3 -0.80 10.60 -13.43
C ILE A 3 0.48 11.32 -13.01
N ALA A 4 0.37 12.32 -12.14
CA ALA A 4 1.51 12.82 -11.39
C ALA A 4 1.81 11.82 -10.27
N LEU A 5 2.64 10.80 -10.55
CA LEU A 5 3.12 9.87 -9.52
C LEU A 5 4.19 10.58 -8.68
N LEU A 6 3.76 11.34 -7.67
CA LEU A 6 4.70 11.84 -6.66
C LEU A 6 5.02 10.68 -5.72
N ALA A 7 6.03 9.89 -6.05
CA ALA A 7 6.58 8.88 -5.16
C ALA A 7 7.60 9.54 -4.23
N ARG A 8 7.24 9.73 -2.96
CA ARG A 8 8.24 10.01 -1.91
C ARG A 8 8.57 8.70 -1.21
N ALA A 9 9.81 8.24 -1.43
CA ALA A 9 10.40 7.17 -0.65
C ALA A 9 10.98 7.78 0.64
N GLN A 10 10.47 7.36 1.79
CA GLN A 10 11.10 7.65 3.08
C GLN A 10 11.70 6.36 3.61
N VAL A 11 13.02 6.36 3.83
CA VAL A 11 13.70 5.33 4.62
C VAL A 11 13.50 5.70 6.07
N VAL A 12 12.71 4.91 6.81
CA VAL A 12 12.58 5.09 8.25
C VAL A 12 13.73 4.33 8.90
N GLY A 13 14.83 5.03 9.17
CA GLY A 13 15.90 4.51 10.01
C GLY A 13 15.35 4.29 11.41
N GLY A 14 15.36 3.04 11.88
CA GLY A 14 14.94 2.71 13.24
C GLY A 14 15.73 3.53 14.26
N GLY A 15 15.04 4.29 15.10
CA GLY A 15 15.66 5.00 16.22
C GLY A 15 16.33 3.99 17.16
N GLY A 16 17.66 4.06 17.22
CA GLY A 16 18.47 3.21 18.08
C GLY A 16 18.23 3.51 19.56
N GLY A 17 17.80 2.48 20.30
CA GLY A 17 17.89 2.47 21.76
C GLY A 17 19.36 2.40 22.19
N THR A 18 19.74 3.24 23.14
CA THR A 18 21.04 3.19 23.81
C THR A 18 21.16 1.91 24.63
N GLY A 19 21.87 0.91 24.12
CA GLY A 19 22.19 -0.34 24.80
C GLY A 19 23.25 -1.11 24.03
N SER A 20 24.39 -1.36 24.68
CA SER A 20 25.64 -1.85 24.11
C SER A 20 25.62 -3.36 23.81
N ASP A 21 25.22 -3.75 22.61
CA ASP A 21 25.64 -5.03 22.02
C ASP A 21 25.64 -4.94 20.48
N GLN A 22 26.84 -4.76 19.91
CA GLN A 22 27.07 -4.81 18.47
C GLN A 22 27.07 -6.26 18.01
N THR A 23 25.90 -6.78 17.65
CA THR A 23 25.77 -7.78 16.60
C THR A 23 25.22 -7.06 15.39
N SER A 24 26.03 -6.94 14.34
CA SER A 24 25.67 -6.33 13.07
C SER A 24 24.61 -7.17 12.35
N ASN A 25 23.38 -7.16 12.85
CA ASN A 25 22.23 -7.55 12.06
C ASN A 25 21.84 -6.30 11.28
N SER A 26 22.19 -6.26 9.99
CA SER A 26 21.69 -5.26 9.06
C SER A 26 20.17 -5.39 9.01
N ALA A 27 19.47 -4.82 9.99
CA ALA A 27 18.02 -4.71 10.02
C ALA A 27 17.67 -3.97 8.74
N ALA A 28 17.24 -4.72 7.71
CA ALA A 28 16.86 -4.19 6.42
C ALA A 28 15.95 -2.98 6.67
N ALA A 29 16.48 -1.79 6.43
CA ALA A 29 15.82 -0.56 6.79
C ALA A 29 14.47 -0.55 6.06
N ALA A 30 13.40 -0.45 6.83
CA ALA A 30 12.08 -0.43 6.25
C ALA A 30 11.89 0.81 5.37
N GLY A 31 11.33 0.56 4.18
CA GLY A 31 10.97 1.60 3.25
C GLY A 31 9.49 1.94 3.36
N ARG A 32 9.16 3.20 3.13
CA ARG A 32 7.78 3.62 2.86
C ARG A 32 7.72 4.32 1.51
N ILE A 33 6.74 3.95 0.71
CA ILE A 33 6.38 4.64 -0.52
C ILE A 33 5.01 5.28 -0.31
N LEU A 34 4.95 6.60 -0.43
CA LEU A 34 3.70 7.34 -0.50
C LEU A 34 3.41 7.68 -1.96
N VAL A 35 2.27 7.23 -2.46
CA VAL A 35 1.79 7.49 -3.82
C VAL A 35 0.63 8.47 -3.76
N CYS A 36 0.81 9.63 -4.37
CA CYS A 36 -0.30 10.54 -4.66
C CYS A 36 -0.73 10.34 -6.11
N ALA A 37 -2.02 10.12 -6.37
CA ALA A 37 -2.54 9.86 -7.71
C ALA A 37 -3.82 10.65 -8.00
N GLY A 38 -4.05 10.95 -9.28
CA GLY A 38 -5.25 11.66 -9.78
C GLY A 38 -6.11 10.80 -10.72
N GLY A 39 -5.86 9.50 -10.78
CA GLY A 39 -6.53 8.57 -11.70
C GLY A 39 -5.78 7.23 -11.79
N HIS A 40 -6.44 6.23 -12.38
CA HIS A 40 -5.86 4.89 -12.54
C HIS A 40 -4.64 4.88 -13.49
N PRO A 41 -3.71 3.92 -13.32
CA PRO A 41 -2.63 3.67 -14.26
C PRO A 41 -3.18 3.32 -15.65
N SER A 42 -2.79 4.10 -16.65
CA SER A 42 -3.18 3.89 -18.06
C SER A 42 -2.07 3.28 -18.92
N HIS A 43 -0.86 3.18 -18.39
CA HIS A 43 0.33 2.69 -19.10
C HIS A 43 1.19 1.83 -18.18
N GLY A 44 1.97 0.93 -18.78
CA GLY A 44 2.87 0.03 -18.08
C GLY A 44 2.20 -1.28 -17.62
N PRO A 45 2.93 -2.12 -16.86
CA PRO A 45 2.49 -3.48 -16.52
C PRO A 45 1.19 -3.59 -15.71
N GLY A 46 0.86 -2.55 -14.94
CA GLY A 46 -0.40 -2.46 -14.19
C GLY A 46 -1.42 -1.52 -14.83
N GLY A 47 -1.22 -1.11 -16.09
CA GLY A 47 -2.06 -0.13 -16.77
C GLY A 47 -3.27 -0.77 -17.46
N TRP A 48 -4.40 -0.06 -17.46
CA TRP A 48 -5.57 -0.45 -18.25
C TRP A 48 -6.25 0.77 -18.90
N PRO A 49 -7.05 0.57 -19.97
CA PRO A 49 -7.71 1.66 -20.67
C PRO A 49 -8.79 2.34 -19.82
N ALA A 50 -8.86 3.68 -19.92
CA ALA A 50 -9.93 4.47 -19.31
C ALA A 50 -11.28 4.27 -20.01
N ASP A 51 -11.24 3.96 -21.30
CA ASP A 51 -12.42 3.70 -22.11
C ASP A 51 -13.09 2.40 -21.67
N LEU A 52 -14.41 2.46 -21.44
CA LEU A 52 -15.17 1.32 -20.96
C LEU A 52 -15.39 0.26 -22.04
N ASP A 53 -15.41 0.69 -23.30
CA ASP A 53 -15.74 -0.13 -24.47
C ASP A 53 -14.51 -0.75 -25.15
N HIS A 54 -13.33 -0.57 -24.56
CA HIS A 54 -12.11 -1.15 -25.11
C HIS A 54 -12.19 -2.68 -25.14
N PRO A 55 -11.95 -3.34 -26.29
CA PRO A 55 -12.25 -4.77 -26.48
C PRO A 55 -11.44 -5.70 -25.57
N GLN A 56 -10.27 -5.25 -25.10
CA GLN A 56 -9.39 -6.01 -24.20
C GLN A 56 -9.42 -5.52 -22.75
N ARG A 57 -10.34 -4.63 -22.39
CA ARG A 57 -10.33 -3.96 -21.08
C ARG A 57 -10.34 -4.95 -19.91
N SER A 58 -11.25 -5.93 -19.95
CA SER A 58 -11.38 -6.92 -18.87
C SER A 58 -10.10 -7.75 -18.70
N PHE A 59 -9.46 -8.14 -19.81
CA PHE A 59 -8.19 -8.85 -19.79
C PHE A 59 -7.09 -8.00 -19.14
N LEU A 60 -6.96 -6.73 -19.55
CA LEU A 60 -5.95 -5.81 -19.02
C LEU A 60 -6.18 -5.47 -17.54
N MET A 61 -7.45 -5.34 -17.11
CA MET A 61 -7.79 -5.14 -15.69
C MET A 61 -7.42 -6.35 -14.83
N ASN A 62 -7.64 -7.57 -15.34
CA ASN A 62 -7.22 -8.79 -14.63
C ASN A 62 -5.70 -8.90 -14.57
N SER A 63 -4.99 -8.67 -15.69
CA SER A 63 -3.52 -8.62 -15.68
C SER A 63 -2.96 -7.55 -14.73
N ALA A 64 -3.63 -6.40 -14.65
CA ALA A 64 -3.26 -5.36 -13.68
C ALA A 64 -3.47 -5.83 -12.23
N ALA A 65 -4.57 -6.54 -11.94
CA ALA A 65 -4.84 -7.08 -10.61
C ALA A 65 -3.75 -8.09 -10.19
N ASP A 66 -3.37 -9.00 -11.08
CA ASP A 66 -2.29 -9.96 -10.84
C ASP A 66 -0.95 -9.25 -10.59
N TYR A 67 -0.64 -8.26 -11.43
CA TYR A 67 0.58 -7.45 -11.28
C TYR A 67 0.64 -6.73 -9.94
N PHE A 68 -0.46 -6.10 -9.51
CA PHE A 68 -0.52 -5.38 -8.25
C PHE A 68 -0.49 -6.32 -7.04
N ALA A 69 -1.14 -7.47 -7.10
CA ALA A 69 -1.05 -8.50 -6.07
C ALA A 69 0.41 -8.96 -5.87
N GLU A 70 1.11 -9.28 -6.96
CA GLU A 70 2.52 -9.68 -6.90
C GLU A 70 3.42 -8.54 -6.37
N LEU A 71 3.15 -7.30 -6.79
CA LEU A 71 3.87 -6.13 -6.30
C LEU A 71 3.69 -5.95 -4.78
N GLY A 72 2.49 -6.18 -4.25
CA GLY A 72 2.23 -6.17 -2.80
C GLY A 72 3.06 -7.21 -2.05
N VAL A 73 3.13 -8.44 -2.58
CA VAL A 73 3.97 -9.52 -2.01
C VAL A 73 5.46 -9.16 -2.07
N ARG A 74 5.94 -8.55 -3.15
CA ARG A 74 7.33 -8.08 -3.27
C ARG A 74 7.65 -6.97 -2.28
N ALA A 75 6.74 -6.00 -2.13
CA ALA A 75 6.88 -4.91 -1.17
C ALA A 75 6.93 -5.43 0.28
N ALA A 76 5.98 -6.31 0.65
CA ALA A 76 5.93 -6.94 1.97
C ALA A 76 7.22 -7.71 2.31
N ARG A 77 7.71 -8.55 1.39
CA ARG A 77 8.99 -9.29 1.57
C ARG A 77 10.19 -8.38 1.76
N SER A 78 10.16 -7.21 1.15
CA SER A 78 11.23 -6.21 1.22
C SER A 78 11.07 -5.23 2.39
N ALA A 79 10.10 -5.46 3.30
CA ALA A 79 9.73 -4.54 4.36
C ALA A 79 9.43 -3.10 3.84
N VAL A 80 8.78 -3.03 2.68
CA VAL A 80 8.29 -1.79 2.08
C VAL A 80 6.78 -1.71 2.23
N THR A 81 6.29 -0.63 2.82
CA THR A 81 4.85 -0.32 2.86
C THR A 81 4.50 0.69 1.77
N VAL A 82 3.34 0.53 1.13
CA VAL A 82 2.88 1.42 0.05
C VAL A 82 1.55 2.06 0.44
N ASP A 83 1.57 3.35 0.74
CA ASP A 83 0.38 4.15 1.00
C ASP A 83 -0.06 4.84 -0.31
N ILE A 84 -1.36 4.83 -0.62
CA ILE A 84 -1.92 5.47 -1.82
C ILE A 84 -2.97 6.50 -1.40
N LEU A 85 -2.78 7.75 -1.79
CA LEU A 85 -3.74 8.84 -1.67
C LEU A 85 -4.19 9.24 -3.06
N SER A 86 -5.47 9.07 -3.34
CA SER A 86 -6.09 9.53 -4.58
C SER A 86 -6.83 10.84 -4.36
N GLY A 87 -6.64 11.81 -5.23
CA GLY A 87 -7.40 13.07 -5.28
C GLY A 87 -8.14 13.20 -6.61
N ALA A 88 -9.15 12.34 -6.84
CA ALA A 88 -9.83 12.29 -8.13
C ALA A 88 -11.29 11.83 -8.03
N ARG A 89 -12.15 12.42 -8.87
CA ARG A 89 -13.53 11.94 -9.09
C ARG A 89 -13.63 10.73 -10.02
N VAL A 90 -12.51 10.33 -10.65
CA VAL A 90 -12.46 9.19 -11.56
C VAL A 90 -12.09 7.90 -10.83
N PRO A 91 -12.63 6.74 -11.23
CA PRO A 91 -12.32 5.47 -10.59
C PRO A 91 -10.82 5.15 -10.66
N MET A 92 -10.22 4.88 -9.50
CA MET A 92 -8.83 4.44 -9.37
C MET A 92 -8.62 2.96 -9.69
N GLY A 93 -9.71 2.21 -9.87
CA GLY A 93 -9.66 0.75 -9.85
C GLY A 93 -9.35 0.22 -8.45
N THR A 94 -10.06 0.69 -7.43
CA THR A 94 -9.93 0.24 -6.03
C THR A 94 -9.78 -1.28 -5.89
N PRO A 95 -10.61 -2.13 -6.55
CA PRO A 95 -10.47 -3.59 -6.42
C PRO A 95 -9.15 -4.15 -6.95
N ILE A 96 -8.46 -3.41 -7.82
CA ILE A 96 -7.18 -3.80 -8.43
C ILE A 96 -6.01 -3.44 -7.51
N VAL A 97 -6.04 -2.26 -6.88
CA VAL A 97 -4.91 -1.74 -6.08
C VAL A 97 -5.03 -2.03 -4.58
N GLU A 98 -6.23 -2.21 -4.05
CA GLU A 98 -6.47 -2.48 -2.63
C GLU A 98 -5.78 -3.76 -2.12
N PRO A 99 -5.77 -4.89 -2.85
CA PRO A 99 -5.06 -6.10 -2.42
C PRO A 99 -3.55 -5.86 -2.23
N MET A 100 -2.93 -5.04 -3.09
CA MET A 100 -1.51 -4.68 -3.00
C MET A 100 -1.21 -3.91 -1.71
N VAL A 101 -2.02 -2.88 -1.43
CA VAL A 101 -1.89 -2.03 -0.26
C VAL A 101 -2.08 -2.85 1.02
N ASN A 102 -3.09 -3.71 1.07
CA ASN A 102 -3.37 -4.57 2.21
C ASN A 102 -2.24 -5.58 2.47
N THR A 103 -1.70 -6.19 1.40
CA THR A 103 -0.62 -7.18 1.51
C THR A 103 0.66 -6.59 2.10
N CYS A 104 0.99 -5.34 1.76
CA CYS A 104 2.20 -4.67 2.27
C CYS A 104 1.96 -3.81 3.53
N GLY A 105 0.75 -3.84 4.10
CA GLY A 105 0.40 -3.10 5.32
C GLY A 105 0.26 -1.58 5.14
N GLY A 106 0.06 -1.11 3.91
CA GLY A 106 -0.19 0.30 3.60
C GLY A 106 -1.65 0.71 3.82
N LYS A 107 -1.99 1.94 3.40
CA LYS A 107 -3.36 2.47 3.42
C LYS A 107 -3.76 3.06 2.07
N LEU A 108 -4.99 2.79 1.64
CA LEU A 108 -5.62 3.40 0.46
C LEU A 108 -6.62 4.45 0.94
N MET A 109 -6.45 5.70 0.51
CA MET A 109 -7.32 6.83 0.83
C MET A 109 -7.80 7.46 -0.47
N LEU A 110 -9.12 7.59 -0.60
CA LEU A 110 -9.76 8.11 -1.80
C LEU A 110 -10.45 9.43 -1.45
N HIS A 111 -10.01 10.50 -2.10
CA HIS A 111 -10.61 11.82 -2.03
C HIS A 111 -11.14 12.20 -3.41
N GLU A 112 -12.22 12.99 -3.45
CA GLU A 112 -12.80 13.48 -4.71
C GLU A 112 -11.90 14.48 -5.45
N GLY A 113 -10.87 15.00 -4.80
CA GLY A 113 -9.94 15.96 -5.37
C GLY A 113 -8.77 16.26 -4.42
N PHE A 114 -7.81 17.06 -4.90
CA PHE A 114 -6.70 17.57 -4.11
C PHE A 114 -7.13 18.77 -3.25
N VAL A 115 -8.05 18.52 -2.33
CA VAL A 115 -8.66 19.51 -1.44
C VAL A 115 -8.16 19.35 0.00
N GLU A 116 -8.73 20.10 0.94
CA GLU A 116 -8.27 20.15 2.34
C GLU A 116 -8.12 18.77 3.00
N ASP A 117 -9.08 17.86 2.81
CA ASP A 117 -9.02 16.50 3.35
C ASP A 117 -7.83 15.71 2.80
N PHE A 118 -7.54 15.83 1.50
CA PHE A 118 -6.37 15.21 0.88
C PHE A 118 -5.08 15.79 1.47
N ALA A 119 -5.00 17.11 1.65
CA ALA A 119 -3.82 17.76 2.21
C ALA A 119 -3.57 17.35 3.66
N ASN A 120 -4.64 17.23 4.46
CA ASN A 120 -4.58 16.74 5.83
C ASN A 120 -4.05 15.30 5.88
N ASP A 121 -4.59 14.41 5.06
CA ASP A 121 -4.13 13.01 5.01
C ASP A 121 -2.71 12.89 4.44
N LEU A 122 -2.32 13.73 3.48
CA LEU A 122 -0.95 13.79 2.94
C LEU A 122 0.06 14.14 4.03
N VAL A 123 -0.27 15.08 4.92
CA VAL A 123 0.61 15.51 6.02
C VAL A 123 0.64 14.48 7.15
N ASN A 124 -0.47 13.78 7.40
CA ASN A 124 -0.58 12.85 8.53
C ASN A 124 -0.12 11.42 8.21
N THR A 125 -0.24 10.98 6.95
CA THR A 125 0.15 9.64 6.54
C THR A 125 1.62 9.33 6.88
N PRO A 126 2.61 10.18 6.56
CA PRO A 126 4.01 9.95 6.93
C PRO A 126 4.26 9.89 8.44
N LYS A 127 3.45 10.60 9.24
CA LYS A 127 3.62 10.68 10.71
C LYS A 127 3.13 9.43 11.44
N ARG A 128 2.34 8.58 10.76
CA ARG A 128 1.86 7.32 11.35
C ARG A 128 3.05 6.43 11.71
N PHE A 129 3.15 6.02 12.97
CA PHE A 129 4.06 4.96 13.37
C PHE A 129 3.65 3.66 12.66
N LEU A 130 4.54 3.11 11.85
CA LEU A 130 4.38 1.80 11.23
C LEU A 130 5.45 0.87 11.80
N GLY A 131 5.02 -0.20 12.45
CA GLY A 131 5.89 -1.34 12.70
C GLY A 131 6.05 -2.13 11.41
N VAL A 132 7.29 -2.40 11.01
CA VAL A 132 7.60 -3.29 9.88
C VAL A 132 8.03 -4.65 10.41
N LYS A 133 7.62 -5.74 9.74
CA LYS A 133 7.84 -7.13 10.19
C LYS A 133 7.24 -7.44 11.57
N GLY A 134 6.09 -6.83 11.90
CA GLY A 134 5.33 -7.20 13.09
C GLY A 134 4.83 -8.64 12.97
N VAL A 135 5.17 -9.49 13.95
CA VAL A 135 4.60 -10.83 14.09
C VAL A 135 3.58 -10.78 15.21
N VAL A 136 2.36 -11.22 14.91
CA VAL A 136 1.31 -11.42 15.91
C VAL A 136 1.23 -12.91 16.18
N ASP A 137 1.63 -13.35 17.37
CA ASP A 137 1.45 -14.72 17.83
C ASP A 137 0.28 -14.76 18.82
N VAL A 138 -0.71 -15.61 18.55
CA VAL A 138 -1.98 -15.66 19.29
C VAL A 138 -2.07 -16.97 20.05
N HIS A 139 -1.95 -16.89 21.38
CA HIS A 139 -2.03 -18.05 22.26
C HIS A 139 -3.42 -18.07 22.92
N VAL A 140 -4.14 -19.18 22.79
CA VAL A 140 -5.47 -19.36 23.40
C VAL A 140 -5.44 -20.46 24.46
N THR A 141 -6.25 -20.29 25.51
CA THR A 141 -6.41 -21.32 26.55
C THR A 141 -7.27 -22.47 26.03
N SER A 142 -7.14 -23.66 26.62
CA SER A 142 -7.76 -24.92 26.16
C SER A 142 -9.30 -24.97 26.25
N GLY A 143 -9.97 -23.85 26.53
CA GLY A 143 -11.43 -23.74 26.60
C GLY A 143 -12.00 -22.57 25.79
N ALA A 144 -11.19 -21.91 24.95
CA ALA A 144 -11.70 -20.85 24.09
C ALA A 144 -12.68 -21.43 23.04
N PRO A 145 -13.87 -20.83 22.86
CA PRO A 145 -14.76 -21.22 21.76
C PRO A 145 -14.05 -21.02 20.42
N PRO A 146 -14.37 -21.84 19.39
CA PRO A 146 -13.72 -21.74 18.09
C PRO A 146 -13.87 -20.31 17.54
N PRO A 147 -12.85 -19.78 16.83
CA PRO A 147 -12.93 -18.44 16.27
C PRO A 147 -14.14 -18.39 15.33
N LEU A 148 -15.07 -17.48 15.61
CA LEU A 148 -16.10 -17.11 14.66
C LEU A 148 -15.37 -16.45 13.49
N LEU A 149 -15.15 -17.23 12.43
CA LEU A 149 -14.78 -16.69 11.13
C LEU A 149 -15.91 -15.74 10.73
N LEU A 150 -15.66 -14.44 10.90
CA LEU A 150 -16.48 -13.40 10.28
C LEU A 150 -16.32 -13.58 8.77
N SER A 151 -17.35 -14.20 8.18
CA SER A 151 -17.56 -14.34 6.74
C SER A 151 -17.68 -12.98 6.07
#